data_AF-A0A5N4C0B4-F1
#
_entry.id   AF-A0A5N4C0B4-F1
#
_cell.length_a   1.000
_cell.length_b   1.000
_cell.length_c   1.000
_cell.angle_alpha   90.00
_cell.angle_beta   90.00
_cell.angle_gamma   90.00
#
_symmetry.space_group_name_H-M   'P 1'
#
loop_
_entity.id
_entity.type
_entity.pdbx_description
1 polymer ?
#
loop_
_entity_poly.entity_id
_entity_poly.type
_entity_poly.pdbx_seq_one_letter_code
_entity_poly.pdbx_strand_id
1 'polypeptide(L)' 'MDLEMGTFRRALRGHTDYIHCLALRERSPEVLSGDEDGAVRLWDLRPAKEVQTTEVYKHEECSRPHSGRWI' A
#
# COMPACT_ATOMS: atom_id res chain seq x y z
N MET A 1 -13.43 5.04 5.48
CA MET A 1 -14.73 5.37 6.08
C MET A 1 -15.13 6.75 5.59
N ASP A 2 -16.39 6.94 5.23
CA ASP A 2 -16.96 8.27 4.98
C ASP A 2 -17.12 8.96 6.33
N LEU A 3 -16.44 10.10 6.52
CA LEU A 3 -16.43 10.78 7.82
C LEU A 3 -17.67 11.68 8.00
N GLU A 4 -18.34 12.09 6.92
CA GLU A 4 -19.58 12.89 7.01
C GLU A 4 -20.77 12.01 7.38
N MET A 5 -20.88 10.83 6.77
CA MET A 5 -22.01 9.91 6.96
C MET A 5 -21.69 8.76 7.92
N GLY A 6 -20.44 8.60 8.34
CA GLY A 6 -19.99 7.47 9.16
C GLY A 6 -20.06 6.12 8.46
N THR A 7 -20.22 6.10 7.13
CA THR A 7 -20.47 4.87 6.37
C THR A 7 -19.18 4.24 5.86
N PHE A 8 -19.10 2.91 5.93
CA PHE A 8 -18.01 2.20 5.28
C PHE A 8 -18.19 2.25 3.76
N ARG A 9 -17.26 2.92 3.05
CA ARG A 9 -17.29 2.98 1.59
C ARG A 9 -16.72 1.72 0.95
N ARG A 10 -15.46 1.38 1.24
CA ARG A 10 -14.68 0.37 0.50
C ARG A 10 -13.56 -0.22 1.36
N ALA A 11 -13.15 -1.45 1.02
CA ALA A 11 -11.94 -2.09 1.50
C ALA A 11 -11.00 -2.40 0.34
N LEU A 12 -9.72 -2.12 0.53
CA LEU A 12 -8.63 -2.49 -0.37
C LEU A 12 -8.13 -3.86 0.10
N ARG A 13 -8.37 -4.91 -0.70
CA ARG A 13 -8.00 -6.30 -0.37
C ARG A 13 -6.92 -6.76 -1.33
N GLY A 14 -5.82 -7.29 -0.81
CA GLY A 14 -4.72 -7.82 -1.64
C GLY A 14 -3.46 -8.14 -0.84
N HIS A 15 -3.20 -7.37 0.22
CA HIS A 15 -2.14 -7.69 1.18
C HIS A 15 -2.39 -9.02 1.88
N THR A 16 -1.33 -9.82 2.01
CA THR A 16 -1.38 -11.15 2.60
C THR A 16 -0.83 -11.18 4.02
N ASP A 17 -0.21 -10.09 4.48
CA ASP A 17 0.35 -9.97 5.83
C ASP A 17 0.04 -8.58 6.44
N TYR A 18 0.73 -8.22 7.52
CA TYR A 18 0.52 -6.96 8.23
C TYR A 18 0.98 -5.73 7.45
N ILE A 19 0.07 -4.77 7.27
CA ILE A 19 0.38 -3.47 6.69
C ILE A 19 1.07 -2.59 7.73
N HIS A 20 2.28 -2.14 7.44
CA HIS A 20 3.08 -1.29 8.34
C HIS A 20 2.96 0.20 8.02
N CYS A 21 2.68 0.55 6.76
CA CYS A 21 2.63 1.94 6.35
C CYS A 21 1.59 2.22 5.25
N LEU A 22 1.09 3.45 5.25
CA LEU A 22 0.17 3.99 4.26
C LEU A 22 0.61 5.40 3.88
N ALA A 23 0.61 5.71 2.58
CA ALA A 23 0.90 7.05 2.06
C ALA A 23 -0.15 7.46 1.03
N LEU A 24 -0.62 8.70 1.13
CA LEU A 24 -1.61 9.28 0.22
C LEU A 24 -0.91 10.21 -0.76
N ARG A 25 -1.31 10.15 -2.04
CA ARG A 25 -0.86 11.13 -3.03
C ARG A 25 -1.84 12.30 -3.05
N GLU A 26 -1.37 13.53 -2.86
CA GLU A 26 -2.28 14.69 -2.80
C GLU A 26 -2.91 15.04 -4.17
N ARG A 27 -2.18 14.80 -5.26
CA ARG A 27 -2.58 15.21 -6.62
C ARG A 27 -3.46 14.19 -7.35
N SER A 28 -3.58 12.97 -6.83
CA SER A 28 -4.34 11.90 -7.47
C SER A 28 -4.90 11.01 -6.38
N PRO A 29 -6.12 10.47 -6.53
CA PRO A 29 -6.77 9.67 -5.49
C PRO A 29 -6.15 8.27 -5.41
N GLU A 30 -4.84 8.24 -5.17
CA GLU A 30 -4.02 7.05 -5.13
C GLU A 30 -3.43 6.90 -3.72
N VAL A 31 -3.35 5.65 -3.28
CA VAL A 31 -2.80 5.27 -1.98
C VAL A 31 -1.70 4.25 -2.21
N LEU A 32 -0.60 4.42 -1.49
CA LEU A 32 0.45 3.44 -1.38
C LEU A 32 0.32 2.74 -0.03
N SER A 33 0.46 1.43 -0.01
CA SER A 33 0.56 0.63 1.20
C SER A 33 1.79 -0.26 1.15
N GLY A 34 2.52 -0.35 2.26
CA GLY A 34 3.63 -1.27 2.43
C GLY A 34 3.32 -2.29 3.53
N ASP A 35 3.64 -3.55 3.24
CA ASP A 35 3.31 -4.72 4.05
C ASP A 35 4.57 -5.58 4.28
N GLU A 36 4.54 -6.35 5.36
CA GLU A 36 5.47 -7.43 5.70
C GLU A 36 5.44 -8.58 4.66
N ASP A 37 4.42 -8.63 3.79
CA ASP A 37 4.41 -9.48 2.59
C ASP A 37 5.57 -9.16 1.61
N GLY A 38 6.31 -8.07 1.87
CA GLY A 38 7.45 -7.63 1.08
C GLY A 38 7.03 -6.87 -0.18
N ALA A 39 5.76 -6.53 -0.31
CA ALA A 39 5.22 -5.79 -1.43
C ALA A 39 4.73 -4.41 -1.02
N VAL A 40 4.91 -3.48 -1.95
CA VAL A 40 4.25 -2.17 -1.92
C VAL A 40 3.18 -2.16 -2.98
N ARG A 41 1.94 -1.87 -2.59
CA ARG A 41 0.79 -1.82 -3.49
C ARG A 41 0.34 -0.38 -3.69
N LEU A 42 0.07 -0.03 -4.94
CA LEU A 42 -0.57 1.21 -5.37
C LEU A 42 -2.05 0.94 -5.64
N TRP A 43 -2.91 1.70 -4.98
CA TRP A 43 -4.35 1.60 -5.06
C TRP A 43 -4.94 2.86 -5.66
N ASP A 44 -5.82 2.73 -6.64
CA ASP A 44 -6.68 3.84 -7.07
C ASP A 44 -7.98 3.79 -6.28
N LEU A 45 -8.29 4.85 -5.53
CA LEU A 45 -9.47 4.98 -4.69
C LEU A 45 -10.77 5.15 -5.49
N ARG A 46 -10.70 5.53 -6.77
CA ARG A 46 -11.90 5.68 -7.63
C ARG A 46 -12.55 4.32 -7.90
N PRO A 47 -11.84 3.30 -8.43
CA PRO A 47 -12.34 1.93 -8.47
C PRO A 47 -12.13 1.18 -7.15
N ALA A 48 -11.28 1.69 -6.23
CA ALA A 48 -10.76 0.95 -5.07
C ALA A 48 -10.14 -0.39 -5.47
N LYS A 49 -9.25 -0.33 -6.45
CA LYS A 49 -8.57 -1.48 -7.00
C LYS A 49 -7.07 -1.28 -6.93
N GLU A 50 -6.37 -2.38 -6.74
CA GLU A 50 -4.92 -2.44 -6.96
C GLU A 50 -4.62 -2.11 -8.42
N VAL A 51 -3.77 -1.11 -8.62
CA VAL A 51 -3.26 -0.70 -9.92
C VAL A 51 -1.92 -1.33 -10.18
N GLN A 52 -1.07 -1.38 -9.15
CA GLN A 52 0.29 -1.89 -9.27
C GLN A 52 0.74 -2.51 -7.95
N THR A 53 1.53 -3.58 -8.07
CA THR A 53 2.22 -4.22 -6.95
C THR A 53 3.69 -4.33 -7.28
N THR A 54 4.54 -3.87 -6.37
CA THR A 54 5.99 -3.92 -6.51
C THR A 54 6.56 -4.72 -5.35
N GLU A 55 7.22 -5.84 -5.63
CA GLU A 55 7.88 -6.66 -4.63
C GLU A 55 9.25 -6.05 -4.30
N VAL A 56 9.31 -5.26 -3.25
CA VAL A 56 10.48 -4.44 -2.90
C VAL A 56 11.71 -5.32 -2.63
N TYR A 57 11.52 -6.50 -2.05
CA TYR A 57 12.60 -7.46 -1.79
C TYR A 57 13.27 -8.01 -3.06
N LYS A 58 12.64 -7.90 -4.24
CA LYS A 58 13.22 -8.32 -5.52
C LYS A 58 14.03 -7.21 -6.20
N HIS A 59 13.91 -5.97 -5.74
CA HIS A 59 14.60 -4.81 -6.31
C HIS A 59 15.76 -4.39 -5.40
N GLU A 60 16.99 -4.69 -5.83
CA GLU A 60 18.22 -4.41 -5.05
C GLU A 60 18.40 -2.92 -4.74
N GLU A 61 17.95 -2.03 -5.64
CA GLU A 61 17.96 -0.57 -5.47
C GLU A 61 17.02 -0.07 -4.35
N CYS A 62 15.98 -0.85 -4.04
CA CYS A 62 15.04 -0.58 -2.95
C CYS A 62 15.32 -1.44 -1.71
N SER A 63 16.23 -2.41 -1.83
CA SER A 63 16.74 -3.16 -0.69
C SER A 63 17.61 -2.23 0.16
N ARG A 64 17.32 -2.13 1.46
CA ARG A 64 18.17 -1.42 2.42
C ARG A 64 19.05 -2.44 3.13
N PRO A 65 20.23 -2.79 2.58
CA PRO A 65 21.09 -3.85 3.14
C PRO A 65 21.51 -3.58 4.59
N HIS A 66 21.56 -2.31 5.01
CA HIS A 66 21.95 -1.90 6.36
C HIS A 66 20.83 -2.02 7.42
N SER A 67 19.56 -2.15 7.02
CA SER A 67 18.42 -2.18 7.94
C SER A 67 17.89 -3.59 8.20
N GLY A 68 18.55 -4.62 7.64
CA GLY A 68 17.99 -5.97 7.63
C GLY A 68 16.86 -6.11 6.61
N ARG A 69 16.37 -7.33 6.45
CA ARG A 69 15.36 -7.71 5.44
C ARG A 69 13.97 -7.10 5.68
N TRP A 70 13.74 -6.50 6.85
CA TRP A 70 12.42 -6.16 7.37
C TRP A 70 12.37 -4.69 7.76
N ILE A 71 11.20 -4.08 7.58
CA ILE A 71 10.88 -2.70 8.00
C ILE A 71 10.29 -2.68 9.41
#